data_AF-A0A2G8T892-F1
#
_entry.id   AF-A0A2G8T892-F1
#
_cell.length_a   1.000
_cell.length_b   1.000
_cell.length_c   1.000
_cell.angle_alpha   90.00
_cell.angle_beta   90.00
_cell.angle_gamma   90.00
#
_symmetry.space_group_name_H-M   'P 1'
#
loop_
_entity.id
_entity.type
_entity.pdbx_description
1 polymer ?
#
loop_
_entity_poly.entity_id
_entity_poly.type
_entity_poly.pdbx_seq_one_letter_code
_entity_poly.pdbx_strand_id
1 'polypeptide(L)' 'MKSAHLNEAGITHIRKHSEHFVAEYCDDCGAPLFADPVGELVHAAMPEDRPTGGEHFH' A
#
# COMPACT_ATOMS: atom_id res chain seq x y z
N MET A 1 -17.82 -5.60 -11.60
CA MET A 1 -16.40 -5.40 -11.96
C MET A 1 -15.69 -6.71 -11.65
N LYS A 2 -15.18 -7.43 -12.67
CA LYS A 2 -14.66 -8.80 -12.50
C LYS A 2 -13.19 -8.75 -12.10
N SER A 3 -12.87 -9.22 -10.90
CA SER A 3 -11.51 -9.51 -10.42
C SER A 3 -10.92 -10.81 -11.04
N ALA A 4 -11.48 -11.29 -12.15
CA ALA A 4 -11.15 -12.58 -12.76
C ALA A 4 -9.65 -12.76 -13.02
N HIS A 5 -9.00 -11.78 -13.66
CA HIS A 5 -7.56 -11.82 -13.89
C HIS A 5 -6.72 -11.84 -12.60
N LEU A 6 -7.19 -11.16 -11.55
CA LEU A 6 -6.52 -11.14 -10.25
C LEU A 6 -6.62 -12.52 -9.57
N ASN A 7 -7.82 -13.12 -9.63
CA ASN A 7 -8.03 -14.48 -9.13
C ASN A 7 -7.22 -15.53 -9.92
N GLU A 8 -7.15 -15.42 -11.25
CA GLU A 8 -6.32 -16.28 -12.11
C GLU A 8 -4.84 -16.18 -11.77
N ALA A 9 -4.37 -15.00 -11.36
CA ALA A 9 -3.02 -14.78 -10.84
C ALA A 9 -2.82 -15.31 -9.41
N GLY A 10 -3.82 -15.97 -8.80
CA GLY A 10 -3.75 -16.51 -7.45
C GLY A 10 -3.99 -15.48 -6.34
N ILE A 11 -4.40 -14.25 -6.67
CA ILE A 11 -4.70 -13.21 -5.69
C ILE A 11 -6.11 -13.47 -5.15
N THR A 12 -6.19 -13.89 -3.89
CA THR A 12 -7.44 -14.33 -3.25
C THR A 12 -8.07 -13.28 -2.33
N HIS A 13 -7.26 -12.35 -1.81
CA HIS A 13 -7.72 -11.31 -0.90
C HIS A 13 -7.82 -9.98 -1.64
N ILE A 14 -9.01 -9.68 -2.14
CA ILE A 14 -9.29 -8.50 -2.95
C ILE A 14 -10.31 -7.65 -2.22
N ARG A 15 -9.90 -6.45 -1.80
CA ARG A 15 -10.80 -5.45 -1.23
C ARG A 15 -10.91 -4.24 -2.15
N LYS A 16 -12.13 -3.70 -2.19
CA LYS A 16 -12.43 -2.46 -2.90
C LYS A 16 -13.07 -1.51 -1.89
N HIS A 17 -12.42 -0.38 -1.64
CA HIS A 17 -13.02 0.69 -0.86
C HIS A 17 -14.10 1.39 -1.69
N SER A 18 -15.22 1.72 -1.04
CA SER A 18 -16.29 2.52 -1.66
C SER A 18 -15.95 4.01 -1.70
N GLU A 19 -15.10 4.45 -0.78
CA GLU A 19 -14.69 5.84 -0.65
C GLU A 19 -13.57 6.20 -1.64
N HIS A 20 -13.50 7.49 -1.94
CA HIS A 20 -12.37 8.09 -2.65
C HIS A 20 -11.49 8.80 -1.63
N PHE A 21 -10.24 8.34 -1.51
CA PHE A 21 -9.27 8.96 -0.63
C PHE A 21 -8.62 10.15 -1.32
N VAL A 22 -8.41 11.22 -0.54
CA VAL A 22 -7.54 12.31 -0.96
C VAL A 22 -6.09 11.82 -0.86
N ALA A 23 -5.22 12.31 -1.75
CA ALA A 23 -3.81 12.02 -1.65
C ALA A 23 -3.22 12.76 -0.43
N GLU A 24 -2.85 11.99 0.60
CA GLU A 24 -2.19 12.50 1.80
C GLU A 24 -0.75 12.00 1.87
N TYR A 25 0.10 12.77 2.54
CA TYR A 25 1.54 12.51 2.66
C TYR A 25 1.92 12.54 4.14
N CYS A 26 2.85 11.68 4.53
CA CYS A 26 3.38 11.68 5.87
C CYS A 26 4.16 12.97 6.15
N ASP A 27 3.89 13.62 7.29
CA ASP A 27 4.56 14.85 7.70
C ASP A 27 6.06 14.66 8.00
N ASP A 28 6.49 13.46 8.41
CA ASP A 28 7.88 13.20 8.78
C ASP A 28 8.76 12.84 7.58
N CYS A 29 8.24 12.04 6.63
CA CYS A 29 9.04 11.51 5.52
C CYS A 29 8.59 11.98 4.13
N GLY A 30 7.44 12.66 4.01
CA GLY A 30 6.89 13.14 2.75
C GLY A 30 6.41 12.05 1.79
N ALA A 31 6.38 10.78 2.22
CA ALA A 31 5.90 9.67 1.39
C ALA A 31 4.36 9.66 1.29
N PRO A 32 3.78 9.23 0.15
CA PRO A 32 2.34 9.09 0.03
C PRO A 32 1.80 8.02 0.98
N LEU A 33 0.64 8.30 1.57
CA LEU A 33 -0.12 7.36 2.39
C LEU A 33 -1.12 6.58 1.51
N PHE A 34 -1.41 5.34 1.91
CA PHE A 34 -2.35 4.47 1.21
C PHE A 34 -3.36 3.90 2.19
N ALA A 35 -4.59 3.69 1.70
CA ALA A 35 -5.65 3.09 2.49
C ALA A 35 -5.31 1.64 2.85
N ASP A 36 -5.45 1.33 4.12
CA ASP A 36 -5.31 0.01 4.68
C ASP A 36 -6.60 -0.82 4.48
N PRO A 37 -6.61 -2.10 4.89
CA PRO A 37 -7.79 -2.96 4.94
C PRO A 37 -9.12 -2.39 5.46
N VAL A 38 -9.06 -1.48 6.43
CA VAL A 38 -10.24 -0.89 7.08
C VAL A 38 -10.51 0.54 6.58
N GLY A 39 -9.64 1.09 5.74
CA GLY A 39 -9.80 2.41 5.11
C GLY A 39 -8.98 3.51 5.76
N GLU A 40 -8.05 3.19 6.65
CA GLU A 40 -7.18 4.19 7.28
C GLU A 40 -5.98 4.49 6.38
N LEU A 41 -5.63 5.77 6.21
CA LEU A 41 -4.45 6.14 5.44
C LEU A 41 -3.19 5.92 6.26
N VAL A 42 -2.36 4.98 5.83
CA VAL A 42 -1.16 4.55 6.54
C VAL A 42 0.04 4.48 5.61
N HIS A 43 1.23 4.37 6.21
CA HIS A 43 2.43 4.06 5.46
C HIS A 43 2.33 2.68 4.81
N ALA A 44 2.78 2.58 3.56
CA ALA A 44 2.99 1.29 2.94
C ALA A 44 4.05 0.51 3.73
N ALA A 45 3.66 -0.62 4.30
CA ALA A 45 4.58 -1.50 5.01
C ALA A 45 5.63 -2.04 4.03
N MET A 46 6.89 -2.04 4.48
CA MET A 46 7.94 -2.74 3.75
C MET A 46 7.90 -4.24 4.10
N PRO A 47 8.20 -5.15 3.16
CA PRO A 47 8.25 -6.58 3.46
C PRO A 47 9.29 -6.87 4.54
N GLU A 48 8.98 -7.83 5.40
CA GLU A 48 9.78 -8.24 6.57
C GLU A 48 11.21 -8.70 6.21
N ASP A 49 11.39 -9.28 5.02
CA ASP A 49 12.68 -9.75 4.49
C ASP A 49 13.47 -8.69 3.71
N ARG A 50 13.08 -7.41 3.76
CA ARG A 50 13.93 -6.37 3.17
C ARG A 50 15.22 -6.26 3.99
N PRO A 51 16.41 -6.48 3.40
CA PRO A 51 17.64 -6.11 4.08
C PRO A 51 17.52 -4.63 4.44
N THR A 52 17.86 -4.28 5.68
CA THR A 52 17.95 -2.89 6.12
C THR A 52 18.97 -2.21 5.23
N GLY A 53 18.49 -1.57 4.16
CA GLY A 53 19.33 -0.94 3.15
C GLY A 53 20.16 0.12 3.83
N GLY A 54 21.48 -0.08 3.83
CA GLY A 54 22.44 0.89 4.30
C GLY A 54 22.21 2.22 3.59
N GLU A 55 22.42 3.30 4.34
CA GLU A 55 22.36 4.69 3.90
C GLU A 55 23.35 4.95 2.76
N HIS A 56 23.01 4.53 1.55
CA HIS A 56 23.64 5.02 0.33
C HIS A 56 22.83 6.23 -0.12
N PHE A 57 23.06 7.35 0.55
CA PHE A 57 22.73 8.67 0.03
C PHE A 57 23.86 9.09 -0.93
N HIS A 58 23.47 9.55 -2.13
CA HIS A 58 24.36 10.15 -3.13
C HIS A 58 24.84 11.53 -2.70
#